data_AF-A0A959Z144-F1
#
_entry.id   AF-A0A959Z144-F1
#
_cell.length_a   1.000
_cell.length_b   1.000
_cell.length_c   1.000
_cell.angle_alpha   90.00
_cell.angle_beta   90.00
_cell.angle_gamma   90.00
#
_symmetry.space_group_name_H-M   'P 1'
#
loop_
_entity.id
_entity.type
_entity.pdbx_description
1 polymer ?
#
loop_
_entity_poly.entity_id
_entity_poly.type
_entity_poly.pdbx_seq_one_letter_code
_entity_poly.pdbx_strand_id
1 'polypeptide(L)' 'LEPLDPAGDPLRNKPLDHAAPITLPAEALLHPTVVRGQWMRVTTEGPEGGQVVEGWLRWTDGERLLVRYDLLS' A
#
# COMPACT_ATOMS: atom_id res chain seq x y z
N LEU A 1 -0.79 -0.32 8.63
CA LEU A 1 0.05 -0.94 7.59
C LEU A 1 0.92 0.14 6.98
N GLU A 2 2.22 -0.07 6.90
CA GLU A 2 3.18 0.92 6.42
C GLU A 2 4.25 0.26 5.52
N PRO A 3 4.59 0.84 4.36
CA PRO A 3 5.73 0.36 3.56
C PRO A 3 7.06 0.62 4.29
N LEU A 4 8.01 -0.32 4.20
CA LEU A 4 9.34 -0.16 4.81
C LEU A 4 10.24 0.82 4.04
N ASP A 5 10.05 0.92 2.72
CA ASP A 5 10.75 1.87 1.84
C ASP A 5 9.75 2.48 0.82
N PRO A 6 8.99 3.52 1.19
CA PRO A 6 8.00 4.13 0.30
C PRO A 6 8.60 4.75 -0.97
N ALA A 7 9.89 5.09 -0.97
CA ALA A 7 10.56 5.69 -2.14
C ALA A 7 10.99 4.63 -3.15
N GLY A 8 11.50 3.49 -2.67
CA GLY A 8 11.88 2.34 -3.50
C GLY A 8 10.70 1.44 -3.91
N ASP A 9 9.65 1.37 -3.09
CA ASP A 9 8.45 0.57 -3.33
C ASP A 9 7.16 1.39 -3.13
N PRO A 10 6.87 2.32 -4.07
CA PRO A 10 5.69 3.15 -3.97
C PRO A 10 4.42 2.34 -4.22
N LEU A 11 3.29 2.84 -3.72
CA LEU A 11 1.98 2.35 -4.17
C LEU A 11 1.80 2.58 -5.67
N ARG A 12 1.15 1.64 -6.33
CA ARG A 12 0.94 1.63 -7.79
C ARG A 12 -0.52 1.47 -8.14
N ASN A 13 -0.89 1.94 -9.33
CA ASN A 13 -2.26 1.78 -9.83
C ASN A 13 -2.59 0.35 -10.30
N LYS A 14 -1.57 -0.51 -10.48
CA LYS A 14 -1.70 -1.92 -10.89
C LYS A 14 -0.63 -2.76 -10.19
N PRO A 15 -0.85 -4.07 -10.00
CA PRO A 15 0.11 -4.99 -9.39
C PRO A 15 1.21 -5.39 -10.40
N LEU A 16 1.98 -4.42 -10.87
CA LEU A 16 3.06 -4.59 -11.84
C LEU A 16 4.24 -3.68 -11.47
N ASP A 17 5.46 -4.16 -11.66
CA ASP A 17 6.68 -3.41 -11.27
C ASP A 17 6.83 -2.07 -12.00
N HIS A 18 6.31 -1.97 -13.21
CA HIS A 18 6.40 -0.77 -14.07
C HIS A 18 5.10 0.07 -14.06
N ALA A 19 4.14 -0.25 -13.20
CA ALA A 19 2.91 0.53 -13.10
C ALA A 19 3.19 1.92 -12.51
N ALA A 20 2.37 2.89 -12.91
CA ALA A 20 2.53 4.27 -12.45
C ALA A 20 2.32 4.37 -10.93
N PRO A 21 3.17 5.13 -10.21
CA PRO A 21 3.00 5.35 -8.79
C PRO A 21 1.75 6.19 -8.51
N ILE A 22 1.16 5.99 -7.34
CA ILE A 22 0.07 6.82 -6.80
C ILE A 22 0.60 7.61 -5.62
N THR A 23 0.29 8.90 -5.59
CA THR A 23 0.58 9.75 -4.44
C THR A 23 -0.56 9.66 -3.43
N LEU A 24 -0.20 9.46 -2.17
CA LEU A 24 -1.13 9.49 -1.06
C LEU A 24 -0.92 10.73 -0.21
N PRO A 25 -1.96 11.19 0.52
CA PRO A 25 -1.77 12.10 1.64
C PRO A 25 -0.77 11.52 2.65
N ALA A 26 0.07 12.37 3.25
CA ALA A 26 1.13 11.94 4.16
C ALA A 26 0.60 11.18 5.40
N GLU A 27 -0.64 11.44 5.80
CA GLU A 27 -1.28 10.86 6.99
C GLU A 27 -2.31 9.77 6.63
N ALA A 28 -2.30 9.27 5.39
CA ALA A 28 -3.26 8.26 4.96
C ALA A 28 -2.97 6.91 5.62
N LEU A 29 -3.95 6.40 6.37
CA LEU A 29 -3.91 5.04 6.91
C LEU A 29 -4.26 4.04 5.82
N LEU A 30 -3.44 2.99 5.70
CA LEU A 30 -3.61 1.93 4.70
C LEU A 30 -4.31 0.72 5.30
N HIS A 31 -5.39 0.31 4.64
CA HIS A 31 -6.17 -0.87 4.99
C HIS A 31 -6.00 -1.93 3.90
N PRO A 32 -5.44 -3.11 4.21
CA PRO A 32 -5.29 -4.18 3.23
C PRO A 32 -6.66 -4.77 2.88
N THR A 33 -6.96 -4.89 1.59
CA THR A 33 -8.25 -5.43 1.11
C THR A 33 -8.11 -6.74 0.36
N VAL A 34 -7.02 -6.96 -0.36
CA VAL A 34 -6.82 -8.19 -1.16
C VAL A 34 -5.34 -8.48 -1.36
N VAL A 35 -4.97 -9.76 -1.48
CA VAL A 35 -3.62 -10.19 -1.84
C VAL A 35 -3.64 -10.94 -3.17
N ARG A 36 -2.68 -10.65 -4.04
CA ARG A 36 -2.44 -11.33 -5.33
C ARG A 36 -0.94 -11.55 -5.54
N GLY A 37 -0.46 -12.74 -5.22
CA GLY A 37 0.97 -13.05 -5.26
C GLY A 37 1.74 -12.09 -4.35
N GLN A 38 2.74 -11.41 -4.91
CA GLN A 38 3.59 -10.45 -4.21
C GLN A 38 2.93 -9.08 -3.95
N TRP A 39 1.70 -8.88 -4.44
CA TRP A 39 1.01 -7.60 -4.38
C TRP A 39 -0.16 -7.63 -3.41
N MET A 40 -0.34 -6.55 -2.69
CA MET A 40 -1.44 -6.31 -1.77
C MET A 40 -2.19 -5.07 -2.21
N ARG A 41 -3.50 -5.19 -2.44
CA ARG A 41 -4.36 -4.04 -2.65
C ARG A 41 -4.66 -3.41 -1.30
N VAL A 42 -4.55 -2.09 -1.26
CA VAL A 42 -4.83 -1.27 -0.08
C VAL A 42 -5.79 -0.16 -0.44
N THR A 43 -6.63 0.22 0.52
CA THR A 43 -7.47 1.40 0.48
C THR A 43 -7.04 2.37 1.56
N THR A 44 -7.23 3.67 1.33
CA THR A 44 -7.06 4.68 2.37
C THR A 44 -8.37 4.97 3.10
N GLU A 45 -8.35 5.03 4.43
CA GLU A 45 -9.39 5.74 5.18
C GLU A 45 -8.93 7.20 5.34
N GLY A 46 -9.65 8.12 4.69
CA GLY A 46 -9.49 9.55 4.94
C GLY A 46 -10.33 9.98 6.15
N PRO A 47 -10.04 11.14 6.77
CA PRO A 47 -10.96 11.77 7.71
C PRO A 47 -12.33 11.98 7.05
N GLU A 48 -13.42 12.07 7.82
CA GLU A 48 -14.80 12.13 7.30
C GLU A 48 -14.92 13.06 6.07
N GLY A 49 -15.25 12.49 4.91
CA GLY A 49 -15.37 13.20 3.62
C GLY A 49 -14.12 13.18 2.73
N GLY A 50 -13.01 12.57 3.16
CA GLY A 50 -11.80 12.38 2.37
C GLY A 50 -11.98 11.38 1.22
N GLN A 51 -11.28 11.60 0.10
CA GLN A 51 -11.31 10.65 -1.01
C GLN A 51 -10.65 9.33 -0.60
N VAL A 52 -11.40 8.23 -0.76
CA VAL A 52 -10.84 6.88 -0.70
C VAL A 52 -9.99 6.67 -1.95
N VAL A 53 -8.69 6.51 -1.75
CA VAL A 53 -7.74 6.13 -2.79
C VAL A 53 -7.45 4.65 -2.65
N GLU A 54 -7.37 3.96 -3.78
CA GLU A 54 -6.99 2.56 -3.83
C GLU A 54 -5.71 2.38 -4.62
N GLY A 55 -4.86 1.46 -4.16
CA GLY A 55 -3.61 1.15 -4.84
C GLY A 55 -3.10 -0.24 -4.52
N TRP A 56 -1.99 -0.58 -5.15
CA TRP A 56 -1.27 -1.83 -4.98
C TRP A 56 0.10 -1.56 -4.40
N LEU A 57 0.41 -2.22 -3.30
CA LEU A 57 1.70 -2.20 -2.62
C LEU A 57 2.35 -3.57 -2.80
N ARG A 58 3.67 -3.64 -2.97
CA ARG A 58 4.37 -4.92 -2.92
C ARG A 58 4.59 -5.27 -1.45
N TRP A 59 3.98 -6.36 -0.99
CA TRP A 59 4.08 -6.74 0.43
C TRP A 59 5.24 -7.71 0.69
N THR A 60 5.76 -8.33 -0.37
CA THR A 60 6.92 -9.25 -0.32
C THR A 60 7.65 -9.30 -1.65
N ASP A 61 8.96 -9.52 -1.62
CA ASP A 61 9.79 -9.87 -2.78
C ASP A 61 9.87 -11.40 -3.00
N GLY A 62 9.22 -12.20 -2.15
CA GLY A 62 9.29 -13.66 -2.14
C GLY A 62 10.23 -14.23 -1.07
N GLU A 63 11.14 -13.42 -0.53
CA GLU A 63 12.05 -13.81 0.55
C GLU A 63 11.73 -13.08 1.86
N ARG A 64 11.27 -11.83 1.77
CA ARG A 64 11.13 -10.91 2.89
C ARG A 64 9.80 -10.18 2.84
N LEU A 65 9.36 -9.70 3.99
CA LEU A 65 8.27 -8.74 4.08
C LEU A 65 8.79 -7.34 3.77
N LEU A 66 8.07 -6.61 2.94
CA LEU A 66 8.38 -5.23 2.55
C LEU A 66 7.51 -4.20 3.27
N VAL A 67 6.67 -4.67 4.20
CA VAL A 67 5.70 -3.86 4.94
C VAL A 67 5.79 -4.15 6.42
N ARG A 68 5.51 -3.12 7.23
CA ARG A 68 5.22 -3.24 8.65
C ARG A 68 3.72 -3.24 8.87
N TYR A 69 3.25 -4.15 9.69
CA TYR A 69 1.84 -4.21 10.09
C TYR A 69 1.74 -4.20 11.61
N ASP A 70 1.14 -3.14 12.16
CA ASP A 70 0.84 -3.06 13.58
C ASP A 70 -0.57 -3.62 13.84
N LEU A 71 -0.62 -4.69 14.64
CA LEU A 71 -1.86 -5.37 15.05
C LEU A 71 -2.59 -4.69 16.22
N LEU A 72 -1.98 -3.63 16.80
CA LEU A 72 -2.41 -3.01 18.06
C LEU A 72 -2.86 -1.55 17.89
N SER A 73 -3.12 -1.10 16.67
CA SER A 73 -3.66 0.24 16.36
C SER A 73 -5.14 0.19 16.06
#